data_AF-A0A350TLG5-F1
#
_entry.id   AF-A0A350TLG5-F1
#
_cell.length_a   1.000
_cell.length_b   1.000
_cell.length_c   1.000
_cell.angle_alpha   90.00
_cell.angle_beta   90.00
_cell.angle_gamma   90.00
#
_symmetry.space_group_name_H-M   'P 1'
#
loop_
_entity.id
_entity.type
_entity.pdbx_description
1 polymer ?
#
loop_
_entity_poly.entity_id
_entity_poly.type
_entity_poly.pdbx_seq_one_letter_code
_entity_poly.pdbx_strand_id
1 'polypeptide(L)'
;MEYKKTLNMPKSGFPMRAGLAQREPDMLKHWEEIDLYNELLKKNEGKPLFSLHDGPPFSNGALHMGHALNKALKDFITRSYAMRGYYTPYIPGWDNHGMPIESAIIKQNKLNHKAMSVSEFRSACHEFADHYIDVQREGFKRMGVVGDWEHPYKTMDPGFEAQEVRVFGKMYQNGHIYKGLKPVYWCPHDETALAEAEIEYKDDPCTTVYVKFPMHDDLGKLPQLDHSKLYFVIWTTTIWTLPGNLAIALHPDESYAVVKAPNGELYIMAEALAEKVMKIGGFDSYEIVETHPGSFFENMLADHPFLPKTSRLVLADYVTMDSGTGCVHTAPGFGADDYVTCKRYGMDMVVPVDDQGKHTAYAGKYEGMTTDESNPVILQDMKDNGTLFASEDIVHSYPHCWRCKKPIIFRATPQWFCSVDSFKDEAIAACEDVRWVPAWGKDRMRSMILERTDWCISRQRRWGLPIPVFYCKDCGKPVCTPESIEAVAELFEKEGSNAWFDRDAADILPKGFTCPHCGKSAGFDKETDTLDGWFDSGSTHFAAMERDQGFWPATMYIEGLDQYRGWFQS
;
A
#
# COMPACT_ATOMS: atom_id res chain seq x y z
N MET A 1 52.24 63.37 -16.40
CA MET A 1 51.97 62.11 -17.12
C MET A 1 51.12 61.25 -16.21
N GLU A 2 49.91 60.84 -16.61
CA GLU A 2 49.07 59.95 -15.78
C GLU A 2 49.53 58.50 -15.94
N TYR A 3 50.30 57.99 -14.96
CA TYR A 3 50.84 56.62 -14.96
C TYR A 3 49.75 55.53 -15.08
N LYS A 4 48.50 55.83 -14.69
CA LYS A 4 47.36 54.90 -14.87
C LYS A 4 47.09 54.56 -16.34
N LYS A 5 47.40 55.46 -17.28
CA LYS A 5 47.21 55.25 -18.73
C LYS A 5 48.33 54.44 -19.38
N THR A 6 49.44 54.21 -18.69
CA THR A 6 50.57 53.41 -19.18
C THR A 6 50.51 51.95 -18.69
N LEU A 7 49.50 51.59 -17.90
CA LEU A 7 49.33 50.25 -17.32
C LEU A 7 48.24 49.45 -18.06
N ASN A 8 48.50 48.17 -18.31
CA ASN A 8 47.53 47.22 -18.88
C ASN A 8 46.58 46.69 -17.80
N MET A 9 45.61 47.52 -17.40
CA MET A 9 44.60 47.13 -16.42
C MET A 9 43.62 46.10 -17.00
N PRO A 10 43.16 45.11 -16.21
CA PRO A 10 42.08 44.22 -16.62
C PRO A 10 40.83 45.03 -17.00
N LYS A 11 40.30 44.79 -18.20
CA LYS A 11 39.04 45.36 -18.69
C LYS A 11 38.08 44.23 -18.97
N SER A 12 36.92 44.25 -18.33
CA SER A 12 35.86 43.27 -18.57
C SER A 12 34.50 43.94 -18.48
N GLY A 13 33.58 43.54 -19.35
CA GLY A 13 32.15 43.85 -19.22
C GLY A 13 31.44 42.95 -18.21
N PHE A 14 32.13 41.95 -17.64
CA PHE A 14 31.57 41.05 -16.64
C PHE A 14 31.32 41.81 -15.33
N PRO A 15 30.07 41.90 -14.85
CA PRO A 15 29.75 42.63 -13.63
C PRO A 15 30.33 41.93 -12.41
N MET A 16 30.79 42.72 -11.42
CA MET A 16 31.35 42.18 -10.17
C MET A 16 30.27 41.52 -9.29
N ARG A 17 29.02 41.98 -9.34
CA ARG A 17 27.89 41.37 -8.64
C ARG A 17 27.14 40.44 -9.58
N ALA A 18 26.78 39.25 -9.09
CA ALA A 18 26.16 38.23 -9.91
C ALA A 18 24.78 38.67 -10.45
N GLY A 19 23.89 39.20 -9.59
CA GLY A 19 22.56 39.66 -10.02
C GLY A 19 21.66 38.54 -10.55
N LEU A 20 21.81 37.33 -10.02
CA LEU A 20 21.26 36.09 -10.58
C LEU A 20 19.74 36.13 -10.81
N ALA A 21 18.97 36.66 -9.86
CA ALA A 21 17.51 36.75 -9.98
C ALA A 21 17.02 37.50 -11.23
N GLN A 22 17.82 38.44 -11.76
CA GLN A 22 17.52 39.19 -12.97
C GLN A 22 18.17 38.58 -14.22
N ARG A 23 19.38 38.02 -14.09
CA ARG A 23 20.14 37.50 -15.23
C ARG A 23 19.75 36.09 -15.66
N GLU A 24 19.35 35.24 -14.71
CA GLU A 24 18.95 33.87 -15.01
C GLU A 24 17.71 33.82 -15.92
N PRO A 25 16.63 34.60 -15.70
CA PRO A 25 15.49 34.62 -16.61
C PRO A 25 15.88 34.96 -18.06
N ASP A 26 16.73 35.97 -18.28
CA ASP A 26 17.19 36.33 -19.62
C ASP A 26 18.04 35.21 -20.26
N MET A 27 18.87 34.54 -19.45
CA MET A 27 19.65 33.39 -19.90
C MET A 27 18.77 32.20 -20.29
N LEU A 28 17.76 31.87 -19.47
CA LEU A 28 16.82 30.78 -19.74
C LEU A 28 15.98 31.07 -20.97
N LYS A 29 15.50 32.31 -21.13
CA LYS A 29 14.79 32.74 -22.33
C LYS A 29 15.64 32.56 -23.58
N HIS A 30 16.92 32.94 -23.51
CA HIS A 30 17.84 32.70 -24.63
C HIS A 30 18.00 31.21 -24.93
N TRP A 31 18.04 30.33 -23.92
CA TRP A 31 18.10 28.88 -24.14
C TRP A 31 16.84 28.32 -24.82
N GLU A 32 15.66 28.84 -24.49
CA GLU A 32 14.42 28.51 -25.18
C GLU A 32 14.44 29.00 -26.64
N GLU A 33 14.86 30.25 -26.88
CA GLU A 33 14.93 30.85 -28.22
C GLU A 33 15.84 30.08 -29.19
N ILE A 34 16.91 29.47 -28.70
CA ILE A 34 17.84 28.66 -29.51
C ILE A 34 17.48 27.18 -29.55
N ASP A 35 16.41 26.77 -28.85
CA ASP A 35 16.03 25.37 -28.66
C ASP A 35 17.23 24.52 -28.18
N LEU A 36 17.77 24.91 -27.02
CA LEU A 36 19.00 24.33 -26.48
C LEU A 36 18.91 22.81 -26.33
N TYR A 37 17.74 22.27 -25.98
CA TYR A 37 17.54 20.84 -25.82
C TYR A 37 17.82 20.10 -27.13
N ASN A 38 17.16 20.47 -28.23
CA ASN A 38 17.35 19.81 -29.51
C ASN A 38 18.74 20.05 -30.11
N GLU A 39 19.34 21.22 -29.89
CA GLU A 39 20.73 21.48 -30.32
C GLU A 39 21.74 20.60 -29.55
N LEU A 40 21.51 20.31 -28.26
CA LEU A 40 22.34 19.35 -27.50
C LEU A 40 22.21 17.93 -28.04
N LEU A 41 20.99 17.49 -28.37
CA LEU A 41 20.74 16.17 -28.95
C LEU A 41 21.40 16.03 -30.32
N LYS A 42 21.19 17.01 -31.22
CA LYS A 42 21.77 17.06 -32.56
C LYS A 42 23.30 17.04 -32.54
N LYS A 43 23.93 17.77 -31.62
CA LYS A 43 25.40 17.75 -31.44
C LYS A 43 25.95 16.35 -31.13
N ASN A 44 25.15 15.51 -30.49
CA ASN A 44 25.53 14.16 -30.07
C ASN A 44 24.79 13.05 -30.83
N GLU A 45 24.15 13.38 -31.95
CA GLU A 45 23.50 12.40 -32.81
C GLU A 45 24.50 11.32 -33.27
N GLY A 46 24.08 10.05 -33.23
CA GLY A 46 24.91 8.90 -33.58
C GLY A 46 25.97 8.51 -32.55
N LYS A 47 26.06 9.20 -31.40
CA LYS A 47 26.97 8.84 -30.29
C LYS A 47 26.31 7.85 -29.32
N PRO A 48 27.07 7.21 -28.41
CA PRO A 48 26.50 6.27 -27.44
C PRO A 48 25.38 6.90 -26.61
N LEU A 49 24.28 6.16 -26.45
CA LEU A 49 23.12 6.56 -25.65
C LEU A 49 23.45 6.52 -24.16
N PHE A 50 23.00 7.53 -23.42
CA PHE A 50 22.84 7.49 -21.98
C PHE A 50 21.41 7.95 -21.65
N SER A 51 20.57 6.99 -21.24
CA SER A 51 19.15 7.20 -20.97
C SER A 51 18.91 7.26 -19.46
N LEU A 52 18.47 8.41 -18.96
CA LEU A 52 18.03 8.57 -17.57
C LEU A 52 16.51 8.62 -17.58
N HIS A 53 15.86 7.62 -16.98
CA HIS A 53 14.41 7.62 -16.85
C HIS A 53 14.00 8.51 -15.69
N ASP A 54 13.09 9.43 -15.95
CA ASP A 54 12.61 10.36 -14.96
C ASP A 54 11.50 9.70 -14.15
N GLY A 55 11.65 9.50 -12.84
CA GLY A 55 10.53 9.12 -11.98
C GLY A 55 9.47 10.22 -11.96
N PRO A 56 8.20 9.91 -12.23
CA PRO A 56 7.18 10.91 -12.45
C PRO A 56 6.73 11.55 -11.11
N PRO A 57 6.92 12.86 -10.87
CA PRO A 57 6.30 13.54 -9.73
C PRO A 57 4.77 13.55 -9.82
N PHE A 58 4.10 13.50 -8.66
CA PHE A 58 2.65 13.69 -8.59
C PHE A 58 2.22 15.11 -9.00
N SER A 59 1.23 15.22 -9.88
CA SER A 59 0.67 16.50 -10.34
C SER A 59 -0.41 17.07 -9.41
N ASN A 60 -0.09 17.28 -8.14
CA ASN A 60 -1.07 17.68 -7.11
C ASN A 60 -0.72 18.94 -6.29
N GLY A 61 0.42 19.58 -6.57
CA GLY A 61 0.92 20.68 -5.76
C GLY A 61 2.12 21.40 -6.38
N ALA A 62 2.56 22.48 -5.75
CA ALA A 62 3.78 23.18 -6.14
C ALA A 62 5.04 22.39 -5.76
N LEU A 63 6.17 22.74 -6.40
CA LEU A 63 7.47 22.13 -6.09
C LEU A 63 7.92 22.42 -4.66
N HIS A 64 8.75 21.53 -4.13
CA HIS A 64 9.37 21.64 -2.81
C HIS A 64 10.85 21.26 -2.90
N MET A 65 11.62 21.43 -1.83
CA MET A 65 13.08 21.21 -1.86
C MET A 65 13.50 19.80 -2.27
N GLY A 66 12.71 18.76 -1.97
CA GLY A 66 12.92 17.40 -2.50
C GLY A 66 12.93 17.35 -4.04
N HIS A 67 11.94 17.96 -4.70
CA HIS A 67 11.88 18.08 -6.15
C HIS A 67 13.10 18.83 -6.71
N ALA A 68 13.49 19.93 -6.06
CA ALA A 68 14.64 20.72 -6.48
C ALA A 68 15.96 19.91 -6.41
N LEU A 69 16.17 19.18 -5.31
CA LEU A 69 17.32 18.30 -5.15
C LEU A 69 17.35 17.21 -6.24
N ASN A 70 16.24 16.50 -6.42
CA ASN A 70 16.12 15.42 -7.39
C ASN A 70 16.42 15.89 -8.82
N LYS A 71 15.73 16.94 -9.27
CA LYS A 71 15.85 17.42 -10.65
C LYS A 71 17.18 18.11 -10.94
N ALA A 72 17.78 18.79 -9.97
CA ALA A 72 19.13 19.32 -10.11
C ALA A 72 20.16 18.21 -10.32
N LEU A 73 20.05 17.09 -9.58
CA LEU A 73 20.93 15.93 -9.76
C LEU A 73 20.74 15.29 -11.13
N LYS A 74 19.50 15.07 -11.57
CA LYS A 74 19.19 14.55 -12.91
C LYS A 74 19.79 15.42 -14.01
N ASP A 75 19.57 16.74 -13.94
CA ASP A 75 20.12 17.71 -14.90
C ASP A 75 21.66 17.73 -14.90
N PHE A 76 22.30 17.67 -13.73
CA PHE A 76 23.77 17.57 -13.64
C PHE A 76 24.30 16.31 -14.34
N ILE A 77 23.64 15.17 -14.15
CA ILE A 77 24.03 13.91 -14.75
C ILE A 77 23.85 13.97 -16.27
N THR A 78 22.66 14.31 -16.76
CA THR A 78 22.35 14.34 -18.20
C THR A 78 23.28 15.30 -18.94
N ARG A 79 23.48 16.52 -18.42
CA ARG A 79 24.40 17.50 -19.01
C ARG A 79 25.85 17.03 -18.98
N SER A 80 26.31 16.41 -17.88
CA SER A 80 27.67 15.89 -17.78
C SER A 80 27.94 14.81 -18.84
N TYR A 81 27.00 13.88 -19.04
CA TYR A 81 27.10 12.87 -20.10
C TYR A 81 27.04 13.49 -21.50
N ALA A 82 26.15 14.46 -21.73
CA ALA A 82 26.10 15.20 -22.99
C ALA A 82 27.45 15.88 -23.32
N MET A 83 28.07 16.53 -22.32
CA MET A 83 29.38 17.18 -22.46
C MET A 83 30.53 16.18 -22.71
N ARG A 84 30.38 14.93 -22.25
CA ARG A 84 31.31 13.82 -22.51
C ARG A 84 31.08 13.12 -23.85
N GLY A 85 30.08 13.57 -24.62
CA GLY A 85 29.81 13.06 -25.96
C GLY A 85 28.82 11.89 -26.00
N TYR A 86 27.87 11.81 -25.07
CA TYR A 86 26.77 10.85 -25.14
C TYR A 86 25.51 11.51 -25.70
N TYR A 87 24.69 10.73 -26.39
CA TYR A 87 23.33 11.12 -26.73
C TYR A 87 22.44 10.94 -25.49
N THR A 88 21.84 12.02 -24.99
CA THR A 88 21.15 12.06 -23.68
C THR A 88 19.75 12.64 -23.79
N PRO A 89 18.79 11.91 -24.37
CA PRO A 89 17.38 12.30 -24.32
C PRO A 89 16.93 12.29 -22.85
N TYR A 90 16.25 13.35 -22.44
CA TYR A 90 15.70 13.46 -21.09
C TYR A 90 14.27 13.96 -21.20
N ILE A 91 13.34 13.03 -20.97
CA ILE A 91 11.90 13.23 -21.16
C ILE A 91 11.27 13.19 -19.77
N PRO A 92 10.83 14.33 -19.23
CA PRO A 92 10.12 14.39 -17.97
C PRO A 92 8.77 13.68 -18.05
N GLY A 93 8.25 13.24 -16.91
CA GLY A 93 6.87 12.78 -16.86
C GLY A 93 6.15 13.12 -15.57
N TRP A 94 4.88 12.73 -15.50
CA TRP A 94 4.00 13.02 -14.36
C TRP A 94 3.10 11.86 -14.01
N ASP A 95 2.90 11.69 -12.71
CA ASP A 95 1.95 10.76 -12.13
C ASP A 95 0.67 11.55 -11.83
N ASN A 96 -0.38 11.19 -12.55
CA ASN A 96 -1.60 11.96 -12.70
C ASN A 96 -2.79 11.23 -12.12
N HIS A 97 -2.62 10.03 -11.59
CA HIS A 97 -3.71 9.23 -11.07
C HIS A 97 -3.69 9.12 -9.55
N GLY A 98 -4.73 8.48 -9.03
CA GLY A 98 -4.82 8.09 -7.65
C GLY A 98 -5.34 9.18 -6.71
N MET A 99 -5.48 8.76 -5.46
CA MET A 99 -6.14 9.55 -4.43
C MET A 99 -5.41 10.89 -4.11
N PRO A 100 -4.09 11.13 -4.34
CA PRO A 100 -3.49 12.44 -4.01
C PRO A 100 -4.18 13.59 -4.75
N ILE A 101 -4.58 13.36 -6.00
CA ILE A 101 -5.32 14.34 -6.80
C ILE A 101 -6.76 14.43 -6.33
N GLU A 102 -7.47 13.31 -6.10
CA GLU A 102 -8.83 13.32 -5.56
C GLU A 102 -8.91 14.15 -4.26
N SER A 103 -7.95 13.95 -3.36
CA SER A 103 -7.91 14.65 -2.08
C SER A 103 -7.60 16.15 -2.24
N ALA A 104 -6.65 16.48 -3.13
CA ALA A 104 -6.25 17.85 -3.38
C ALA A 104 -7.40 18.65 -4.00
N ILE A 105 -8.09 18.10 -5.00
CA ILE A 105 -9.22 18.77 -5.65
C ILE A 105 -10.42 18.89 -4.71
N ILE A 106 -10.75 17.86 -3.92
CA ILE A 106 -11.83 17.93 -2.93
C ILE A 106 -11.54 19.04 -1.91
N LYS A 107 -10.29 19.14 -1.43
CA LYS A 107 -9.90 20.14 -0.43
C LYS A 107 -9.85 21.57 -1.00
N GLN A 108 -9.25 21.75 -2.17
CA GLN A 108 -9.04 23.06 -2.78
C GLN A 108 -10.34 23.62 -3.39
N ASN A 109 -11.07 22.78 -4.12
CA ASN A 109 -12.26 23.20 -4.87
C ASN A 109 -13.57 22.93 -4.11
N LYS A 110 -13.50 22.32 -2.91
CA LYS A 110 -14.66 21.97 -2.07
C LYS A 110 -15.72 21.17 -2.84
N LEU A 111 -15.29 20.31 -3.76
CA LEU A 111 -16.18 19.53 -4.61
C LEU A 111 -16.98 18.53 -3.78
N ASN A 112 -18.29 18.49 -4.00
CA ASN A 112 -19.13 17.41 -3.52
C ASN A 112 -19.12 16.25 -4.52
N HIS A 113 -18.03 15.47 -4.50
CA HIS A 113 -17.85 14.32 -5.41
C HIS A 113 -19.00 13.31 -5.32
N LYS A 114 -19.68 13.17 -4.15
CA LYS A 114 -20.82 12.26 -3.98
C LYS A 114 -22.04 12.66 -4.83
N ALA A 115 -22.17 13.93 -5.19
CA ALA A 115 -23.25 14.44 -6.03
C ALA A 115 -22.92 14.47 -7.54
N MET A 116 -21.67 14.15 -7.91
CA MET A 116 -21.20 14.15 -9.30
C MET A 116 -21.22 12.73 -9.87
N SER A 117 -21.43 12.60 -11.17
CA SER A 117 -21.14 11.35 -11.87
C SER A 117 -19.64 11.03 -11.80
N VAL A 118 -19.28 9.76 -12.01
CA VAL A 118 -17.87 9.34 -12.01
C VAL A 118 -17.09 10.07 -13.12
N SER A 119 -17.64 10.14 -14.33
CA SER A 119 -16.99 10.78 -15.49
C SER A 119 -16.78 12.30 -15.28
N GLU A 120 -17.75 13.02 -14.70
CA GLU A 120 -17.58 14.44 -14.35
C GLU A 120 -16.48 14.65 -13.31
N PHE A 121 -16.42 13.80 -12.28
CA PHE A 121 -15.38 13.89 -11.25
C PHE A 121 -13.99 13.58 -11.80
N ARG A 122 -13.88 12.57 -12.67
CA ARG A 122 -12.62 12.21 -13.35
C ARG A 122 -12.14 13.33 -14.26
N SER A 123 -13.04 13.94 -15.03
CA SER A 123 -12.72 15.09 -15.88
C SER A 123 -12.19 16.27 -15.06
N ALA A 124 -12.80 16.55 -13.91
CA ALA A 124 -12.29 17.59 -13.01
C ALA A 124 -10.89 17.26 -12.44
N CYS A 125 -10.61 15.98 -12.15
CA CYS A 125 -9.29 15.53 -11.71
C CYS A 125 -8.23 15.69 -12.82
N HIS A 126 -8.60 15.40 -14.07
CA HIS A 126 -7.73 15.61 -15.24
C HIS A 126 -7.36 17.09 -15.42
N GLU A 127 -8.35 17.99 -15.39
CA GLU A 127 -8.10 19.45 -15.50
C GLU A 127 -7.20 19.96 -14.37
N PHE A 128 -7.40 19.44 -13.16
CA PHE A 128 -6.56 19.76 -12.00
C PHE A 128 -5.12 19.27 -12.19
N ALA A 129 -4.94 18.04 -12.69
CA ALA A 129 -3.64 17.47 -12.97
C ALA A 129 -2.88 18.29 -14.03
N ASP A 130 -3.53 18.63 -15.15
CA ASP A 130 -2.94 19.46 -16.22
C ASP A 130 -2.49 20.83 -15.70
N HIS A 131 -3.31 21.49 -14.87
CA HIS A 131 -2.92 22.76 -14.26
C HIS A 131 -1.62 22.63 -13.46
N TYR A 132 -1.51 21.60 -12.62
CA TYR A 132 -0.31 21.41 -11.80
C TYR A 132 0.89 20.90 -12.59
N ILE A 133 0.70 20.16 -13.68
CA ILE A 133 1.78 19.85 -14.63
C ILE A 133 2.42 21.15 -15.11
N ASP A 134 1.63 22.13 -15.55
CA ASP A 134 2.17 23.41 -16.05
C ASP A 134 2.87 24.22 -14.96
N VAL A 135 2.30 24.29 -13.76
CA VAL A 135 2.94 24.95 -12.61
C VAL A 135 4.29 24.32 -12.28
N GLN A 136 4.35 22.98 -12.25
CA GLN A 136 5.58 22.25 -11.96
C GLN A 136 6.61 22.36 -13.10
N ARG A 137 6.16 22.26 -14.36
CA ARG A 137 6.98 22.43 -15.57
C ARG A 137 7.69 23.77 -15.56
N GLU A 138 6.95 24.86 -15.32
CA GLU A 138 7.53 26.21 -15.23
C GLU A 138 8.48 26.34 -14.04
N GLY A 139 8.17 25.69 -12.91
CA GLY A 139 9.08 25.58 -11.78
C GLY A 139 10.40 24.89 -12.13
N PHE A 140 10.36 23.76 -12.85
CA PHE A 140 11.54 23.02 -13.28
C PHE A 140 12.36 23.80 -14.32
N LYS A 141 11.71 24.42 -15.31
CA LYS A 141 12.35 25.30 -16.28
C LYS A 141 13.02 26.49 -15.60
N ARG A 142 12.38 27.09 -14.58
CA ARG A 142 12.98 28.18 -13.80
C ARG A 142 14.23 27.75 -13.02
N MET A 143 14.31 26.48 -12.61
CA MET A 143 15.55 25.91 -12.02
C MET A 143 16.65 25.66 -13.04
N GLY A 144 16.37 25.85 -14.34
CA GLY A 144 17.31 25.67 -15.43
C GLY A 144 17.44 24.23 -15.90
N VAL A 145 16.50 23.35 -15.56
CA VAL A 145 16.51 21.96 -16.03
C VAL A 145 16.24 21.92 -17.54
N VAL A 146 17.10 21.24 -18.30
CA VAL A 146 16.94 21.06 -19.75
C VAL A 146 16.44 19.65 -20.04
N GLY A 147 15.33 19.56 -20.76
CA GLY A 147 14.66 18.32 -21.16
C GLY A 147 13.55 18.59 -22.17
N ASP A 148 12.89 17.53 -22.62
CA ASP A 148 11.75 17.61 -23.52
C ASP A 148 10.47 18.03 -22.78
N TRP A 149 10.32 19.34 -22.58
CA TRP A 149 9.13 19.89 -21.93
C TRP A 149 7.91 19.97 -22.85
N GLU A 150 8.07 19.72 -24.14
CA GLU A 150 7.00 19.75 -25.14
C GLU A 150 6.28 18.40 -25.24
N HIS A 151 7.02 17.29 -25.10
CA HIS A 151 6.50 15.93 -25.18
C HIS A 151 6.74 15.14 -23.88
N PRO A 152 6.27 15.63 -22.71
CA PRO A 152 6.38 14.85 -21.50
C PRO A 152 5.42 13.65 -21.54
N TYR A 153 5.79 12.57 -20.85
CA TYR A 153 4.86 11.46 -20.69
C TYR A 153 3.92 11.73 -19.50
N LYS A 154 2.64 11.42 -19.65
CA LYS A 154 1.64 11.50 -18.58
C LYS A 154 0.98 10.14 -18.39
N THR A 155 0.82 9.73 -17.15
CA THR A 155 0.11 8.46 -16.82
C THR A 155 -1.36 8.48 -17.26
N MET A 156 -1.97 9.67 -17.35
CA MET A 156 -3.33 9.86 -17.86
C MET A 156 -3.42 9.98 -19.40
N ASP A 157 -2.30 9.90 -20.13
CA ASP A 157 -2.36 9.94 -21.60
C ASP A 157 -3.04 8.66 -22.13
N PRO A 158 -3.97 8.74 -23.10
CA PRO A 158 -4.70 7.58 -23.62
C PRO A 158 -3.81 6.40 -24.06
N GLY A 159 -2.68 6.71 -24.70
CA GLY A 159 -1.71 5.68 -25.10
C GLY A 159 -1.05 5.00 -23.90
N PHE A 160 -0.77 5.76 -22.82
CA PHE A 160 -0.19 5.26 -21.58
C PHE A 160 -1.14 4.26 -20.91
N GLU A 161 -2.38 4.69 -20.68
CA GLU A 161 -3.43 3.87 -20.09
C GLU A 161 -3.66 2.57 -20.88
N ALA A 162 -3.68 2.65 -22.22
CA ALA A 162 -3.82 1.47 -23.08
C ALA A 162 -2.65 0.48 -22.91
N GLN A 163 -1.41 0.98 -22.85
CA GLN A 163 -0.24 0.13 -22.67
C GLN A 163 -0.20 -0.49 -21.27
N GLU A 164 -0.61 0.25 -20.26
CA GLU A 164 -0.73 -0.23 -18.89
C GLU A 164 -1.77 -1.35 -18.75
N VAL A 165 -2.92 -1.24 -19.43
CA VAL A 165 -3.92 -2.33 -19.57
C VAL A 165 -3.30 -3.58 -20.17
N ARG A 166 -2.44 -3.45 -21.20
CA ARG A 166 -1.73 -4.58 -21.81
C ARG A 166 -0.72 -5.22 -20.83
N VAL A 167 -0.01 -4.42 -20.03
CA VAL A 167 0.88 -4.91 -18.96
C VAL A 167 0.08 -5.71 -17.93
N PHE A 168 -1.03 -5.18 -17.44
CA PHE A 168 -1.94 -5.89 -16.53
C PHE A 168 -2.39 -7.23 -17.14
N GLY A 169 -2.86 -7.22 -18.39
CA GLY A 169 -3.32 -8.42 -19.07
C GLY A 169 -2.25 -9.50 -19.17
N LYS A 170 -1.00 -9.12 -19.48
CA LYS A 170 0.13 -10.05 -19.54
C LYS A 170 0.48 -10.64 -18.17
N MET A 171 0.48 -9.81 -17.12
CA MET A 171 0.72 -10.28 -15.74
C MET A 171 -0.39 -11.21 -15.26
N TYR A 172 -1.65 -10.94 -15.62
CA TYR A 172 -2.79 -11.81 -15.33
C TYR A 172 -2.66 -13.16 -16.04
N GLN A 173 -2.33 -13.17 -17.34
CA GLN A 173 -2.15 -14.41 -18.11
C GLN A 173 -1.02 -15.29 -17.57
N ASN A 174 0.05 -14.69 -17.06
CA ASN A 174 1.16 -15.39 -16.42
C ASN A 174 0.81 -15.93 -15.02
N GLY A 175 -0.39 -15.67 -14.50
CA GLY A 175 -0.83 -16.12 -13.18
C GLY A 175 -0.29 -15.28 -12.01
N HIS A 176 0.32 -14.11 -12.29
CA HIS A 176 0.80 -13.22 -11.24
C HIS A 176 -0.34 -12.43 -10.61
N ILE A 177 -1.40 -12.10 -11.36
CA ILE A 177 -2.54 -11.34 -10.84
C ILE A 177 -3.71 -12.27 -10.51
N TYR A 178 -4.28 -12.10 -9.31
CA TYR A 178 -5.44 -12.88 -8.88
C TYR A 178 -6.34 -12.07 -7.94
N LYS A 179 -7.61 -12.48 -7.82
CA LYS A 179 -8.55 -11.91 -6.84
C LYS A 179 -8.59 -12.78 -5.59
N GLY A 180 -8.45 -12.18 -4.42
CA GLY A 180 -8.40 -12.87 -3.14
C GLY A 180 -9.15 -12.12 -2.04
N LEU A 181 -9.55 -12.84 -1.00
CA LEU A 181 -10.07 -12.26 0.24
C LEU A 181 -8.95 -12.38 1.28
N LYS A 182 -8.26 -11.26 1.55
CA LYS A 182 -7.13 -11.20 2.48
C LYS A 182 -7.21 -9.93 3.33
N PRO A 183 -6.73 -9.94 4.58
CA PRO A 183 -6.51 -8.73 5.36
C PRO A 183 -5.59 -7.77 4.63
N VAL A 184 -6.07 -6.55 4.42
CA VAL A 184 -5.30 -5.44 3.88
C VAL A 184 -5.36 -4.28 4.84
N TYR A 185 -4.40 -3.37 4.76
CA TYR A 185 -4.55 -2.06 5.38
C TYR A 185 -5.76 -1.37 4.77
N TRP A 186 -6.68 -0.95 5.63
CA TRP A 186 -7.93 -0.31 5.23
C TRP A 186 -8.08 1.00 5.99
N CYS A 187 -8.39 2.07 5.26
CA CYS A 187 -8.74 3.35 5.85
C CYS A 187 -10.27 3.49 5.91
N PRO A 188 -10.92 3.38 7.08
CA PRO A 188 -12.37 3.55 7.20
C PRO A 188 -12.84 4.96 6.84
N HIS A 189 -11.98 5.95 7.02
CA HIS A 189 -12.29 7.35 6.71
C HIS A 189 -12.31 7.61 5.20
N ASP A 190 -11.31 7.09 4.49
CA ASP A 190 -11.18 7.28 3.05
C ASP A 190 -11.90 6.17 2.25
N GLU A 191 -12.40 5.11 2.92
CA GLU A 191 -13.09 3.94 2.37
C GLU A 191 -12.28 3.21 1.26
N THR A 192 -10.99 2.94 1.52
CA THR A 192 -10.10 2.24 0.57
C THR A 192 -9.08 1.34 1.25
N ALA A 193 -8.60 0.35 0.50
CA ALA A 193 -7.34 -0.32 0.79
C ALA A 193 -6.13 0.61 0.59
N LEU A 194 -5.06 0.39 1.36
CA LEU A 194 -3.78 1.09 1.29
C LEU A 194 -2.63 0.09 1.08
N ALA A 195 -1.59 0.51 0.34
CA ALA A 195 -0.32 -0.22 0.32
C ALA A 195 0.53 0.11 1.55
N GLU A 196 1.52 -0.73 1.86
CA GLU A 196 2.45 -0.51 2.98
C GLU A 196 3.22 0.83 2.85
N ALA A 197 3.55 1.22 1.62
CA ALA A 197 4.17 2.52 1.30
C ALA A 197 3.28 3.73 1.65
N GLU A 198 1.98 3.51 1.87
CA GLU A 198 0.98 4.53 2.19
C GLU A 198 0.68 4.59 3.70
N ILE A 199 1.48 3.93 4.53
CA ILE A 199 1.29 3.88 5.98
C ILE A 199 2.34 4.74 6.70
N GLU A 200 1.87 5.57 7.63
CA GLU A 200 2.72 6.29 8.57
C GLU A 200 2.47 5.81 9.99
N TYR A 201 3.51 5.73 10.79
CA TYR A 201 3.41 5.31 12.18
C TYR A 201 3.42 6.52 13.12
N LYS A 202 2.52 6.51 14.10
CA LYS A 202 2.42 7.53 15.13
C LYS A 202 2.12 6.88 16.48
N ASP A 203 2.68 7.45 17.54
CA ASP A 203 2.41 7.01 18.90
C ASP A 203 1.00 7.43 19.34
N ASP A 204 0.18 6.43 19.64
CA ASP A 204 -1.20 6.62 20.05
C ASP A 204 -1.44 6.01 21.44
N PRO A 205 -2.19 6.71 22.32
CA PRO A 205 -2.64 6.14 23.58
C PRO A 205 -3.72 5.10 23.30
N CYS A 206 -3.60 3.92 23.90
CA CYS A 206 -4.63 2.88 23.83
C CYS A 206 -4.77 2.16 25.17
N THR A 207 -5.99 1.70 25.45
CA THR A 207 -6.26 0.81 26.59
C THR A 207 -6.09 -0.62 26.12
N THR A 208 -5.15 -1.33 26.73
CA THR A 208 -4.97 -2.76 26.51
C THR A 208 -5.72 -3.58 27.54
N VAL A 209 -6.21 -4.74 27.14
CA VAL A 209 -7.02 -5.63 27.98
C VAL A 209 -6.44 -7.02 28.04
N TYR A 210 -6.58 -7.63 29.22
CA TYR A 210 -6.34 -9.05 29.46
C TYR A 210 -7.69 -9.71 29.66
N VAL A 211 -8.02 -10.71 28.84
CA VAL A 211 -9.38 -11.26 28.75
C VAL A 211 -9.36 -12.76 29.04
N LYS A 212 -10.26 -13.20 29.92
CA LYS A 212 -10.46 -14.60 30.28
C LYS A 212 -11.37 -15.28 29.24
N PHE A 213 -10.84 -16.33 28.61
CA PHE A 213 -11.57 -17.25 27.75
C PHE A 213 -11.79 -18.56 28.53
N PRO A 214 -13.01 -18.86 28.98
CA PRO A 214 -13.29 -20.08 29.73
C PRO A 214 -12.96 -21.33 28.94
N MET A 215 -12.44 -22.36 29.60
CA MET A 215 -12.22 -23.66 28.97
C MET A 215 -13.57 -24.28 28.59
N HIS A 216 -13.70 -24.71 27.33
CA HIS A 216 -14.90 -25.39 26.83
C HIS A 216 -14.67 -26.90 26.68
N ASP A 217 -13.56 -27.29 26.03
CA ASP A 217 -13.19 -28.68 25.78
C ASP A 217 -11.66 -28.83 25.83
N ASP A 218 -11.18 -29.59 26.81
CA ASP A 218 -9.77 -29.90 27.04
C ASP A 218 -9.31 -31.18 26.32
N LEU A 219 -10.18 -31.83 25.54
CA LEU A 219 -9.95 -33.12 24.90
C LEU A 219 -9.55 -34.23 25.90
N GLY A 220 -9.97 -34.11 27.16
CA GLY A 220 -9.64 -35.04 28.25
C GLY A 220 -8.19 -34.98 28.72
N LYS A 221 -7.44 -33.92 28.36
CA LYS A 221 -6.02 -33.78 28.70
C LYS A 221 -5.78 -33.17 30.09
N LEU A 222 -6.76 -32.47 30.67
CA LEU A 222 -6.70 -31.84 31.99
C LEU A 222 -7.84 -32.31 32.93
N PRO A 223 -8.05 -33.64 33.11
CA PRO A 223 -9.19 -34.18 33.85
C PRO A 223 -9.22 -33.85 35.35
N GLN A 224 -8.08 -33.46 35.92
CA GLN A 224 -7.89 -33.15 37.34
C GLN A 224 -8.26 -31.71 37.72
N LEU A 225 -8.45 -30.83 36.74
CA LEU A 225 -8.72 -29.41 36.97
C LEU A 225 -10.21 -29.11 36.95
N ASP A 226 -10.63 -28.12 37.74
CA ASP A 226 -12.01 -27.61 37.72
C ASP A 226 -12.21 -26.73 36.49
N HIS A 227 -12.73 -27.33 35.41
CA HIS A 227 -12.95 -26.65 34.11
C HIS A 227 -13.82 -25.40 34.23
N SER A 228 -14.74 -25.34 35.20
CA SER A 228 -15.60 -24.17 35.41
C SER A 228 -14.85 -22.91 35.87
N LYS A 229 -13.58 -23.08 36.27
CA LYS A 229 -12.69 -22.02 36.75
C LYS A 229 -11.40 -21.94 35.96
N LEU A 230 -11.30 -22.65 34.85
CA LEU A 230 -10.10 -22.68 34.01
C LEU A 230 -10.27 -21.73 32.84
N TYR A 231 -9.33 -20.80 32.68
CA TYR A 231 -9.39 -19.76 31.65
C TYR A 231 -8.06 -19.63 30.92
N PHE A 232 -8.09 -19.50 29.60
CA PHE A 232 -6.98 -18.90 28.87
C PHE A 232 -7.03 -17.39 29.04
N VAL A 233 -5.89 -16.77 29.38
CA VAL A 233 -5.81 -15.31 29.49
C VAL A 233 -5.14 -14.79 28.23
N ILE A 234 -5.90 -14.13 27.36
CA ILE A 234 -5.35 -13.47 26.18
C ILE A 234 -5.02 -12.01 26.49
N TRP A 235 -4.20 -11.40 25.64
CA TRP A 235 -3.92 -9.98 25.67
C TRP A 235 -4.19 -9.35 24.31
N THR A 236 -4.80 -8.16 24.29
CA THR A 236 -4.98 -7.38 23.06
C THR A 236 -4.97 -5.89 23.32
N THR A 237 -4.48 -5.12 22.35
CA THR A 237 -4.58 -3.66 22.29
C THR A 237 -5.78 -3.19 21.45
N THR A 238 -6.46 -4.11 20.76
CA THR A 238 -7.56 -3.81 19.83
C THR A 238 -8.86 -4.47 20.26
N ILE A 239 -9.52 -3.89 21.26
CA ILE A 239 -10.73 -4.47 21.89
C ILE A 239 -11.83 -4.77 20.85
N TRP A 240 -12.03 -3.87 19.88
CA TRP A 240 -13.00 -4.01 18.79
C TRP A 240 -12.79 -5.26 17.90
N THR A 241 -11.64 -5.92 17.93
CA THR A 241 -11.39 -7.13 17.13
C THR A 241 -11.90 -8.41 17.81
N LEU A 242 -12.19 -8.37 19.11
CA LEU A 242 -12.65 -9.53 19.88
C LEU A 242 -13.89 -10.20 19.26
N PRO A 243 -14.94 -9.48 18.81
CA PRO A 243 -16.05 -10.10 18.08
C PRO A 243 -15.62 -10.98 16.90
N GLY A 244 -14.47 -10.71 16.26
CA GLY A 244 -13.93 -11.48 15.14
C GLY A 244 -13.03 -12.66 15.54
N ASN A 245 -12.83 -12.92 16.83
CA ASN A 245 -11.97 -13.99 17.30
C ASN A 245 -12.52 -15.37 16.92
N LEU A 246 -11.66 -16.23 16.37
CA LEU A 246 -11.98 -17.64 16.03
C LEU A 246 -11.01 -18.64 16.67
N ALA A 247 -9.85 -18.17 17.11
CA ALA A 247 -8.81 -19.02 17.66
C ALA A 247 -7.97 -18.28 18.72
N ILE A 248 -7.22 -19.04 19.50
CA ILE A 248 -6.15 -18.51 20.35
C ILE A 248 -4.86 -19.22 19.94
N ALA A 249 -3.88 -18.45 19.49
CA ALA A 249 -2.60 -18.95 19.04
C ALA A 249 -1.60 -19.06 20.19
N LEU A 250 -0.87 -20.18 20.20
CA LEU A 250 0.18 -20.52 21.16
C LEU A 250 1.45 -20.92 20.40
N HIS A 251 2.63 -20.59 20.92
CA HIS A 251 3.87 -21.09 20.33
C HIS A 251 4.02 -22.59 20.62
N PRO A 252 4.33 -23.46 19.64
CA PRO A 252 4.33 -24.91 19.82
C PRO A 252 5.29 -25.39 20.91
N ASP A 253 6.50 -24.82 20.95
CA ASP A 253 7.60 -25.30 21.79
C ASP A 253 7.76 -24.54 23.12
N GLU A 254 6.99 -23.46 23.33
CA GLU A 254 7.12 -22.64 24.55
C GLU A 254 6.32 -23.24 25.70
N SER A 255 6.76 -22.96 26.93
CA SER A 255 6.12 -23.47 28.15
C SER A 255 4.95 -22.59 28.59
N TYR A 256 3.80 -23.22 28.84
CA TYR A 256 2.59 -22.59 29.34
C TYR A 256 2.23 -23.14 30.71
N ALA A 257 1.99 -22.25 31.67
CA ALA A 257 1.68 -22.57 33.05
C ALA A 257 0.18 -22.49 33.32
N VAL A 258 -0.34 -23.48 34.06
CA VAL A 258 -1.64 -23.40 34.73
C VAL A 258 -1.44 -22.77 36.09
N VAL A 259 -1.81 -21.49 36.21
CA VAL A 259 -1.60 -20.67 37.40
C VAL A 259 -2.87 -20.63 38.24
N LYS A 260 -2.80 -21.10 39.48
CA LYS A 260 -3.87 -20.99 40.46
C LYS A 260 -3.72 -19.69 41.26
N ALA A 261 -4.75 -18.85 41.17
CA ALA A 261 -4.81 -17.59 41.88
C ALA A 261 -5.52 -17.73 43.25
N PRO A 262 -5.27 -16.81 44.20
CA PRO A 262 -5.92 -16.81 45.52
C PRO A 262 -7.46 -16.74 45.49
N ASN A 263 -8.05 -16.24 44.41
CA ASN A 263 -9.50 -16.22 44.20
C ASN A 263 -10.07 -17.61 43.84
N GLY A 264 -9.22 -18.62 43.62
CA GLY A 264 -9.60 -19.98 43.26
C GLY A 264 -9.77 -20.23 41.76
N GLU A 265 -9.54 -19.22 40.91
CA GLU A 265 -9.51 -19.37 39.44
C GLU A 265 -8.15 -19.93 38.98
N LEU A 266 -8.16 -20.60 37.83
CA LEU A 266 -7.01 -21.16 37.15
C LEU A 266 -6.81 -20.44 35.82
N TYR A 267 -5.61 -19.95 35.58
CA TYR A 267 -5.27 -19.16 34.39
C TYR A 267 -4.15 -19.83 33.59
N ILE A 268 -4.37 -19.99 32.29
CA ILE A 268 -3.38 -20.50 31.35
C ILE A 268 -2.74 -19.32 30.62
N MET A 269 -1.42 -19.21 30.77
CA MET A 269 -0.57 -18.20 30.11
C MET A 269 0.85 -18.74 29.98
N ALA A 270 1.69 -18.12 29.16
CA ALA A 270 3.10 -18.49 29.04
C ALA A 270 3.80 -18.37 30.40
N GLU A 271 4.59 -19.39 30.75
CA GLU A 271 5.30 -19.47 32.03
C GLU A 271 6.23 -18.25 32.22
N ALA A 272 6.93 -17.84 31.16
CA ALA A 272 7.82 -16.68 31.16
C ALA A 272 7.10 -15.34 31.44
N LEU A 273 5.79 -15.25 31.18
CA LEU A 273 4.99 -14.05 31.35
C LEU A 273 4.10 -14.10 32.59
N ALA A 274 4.04 -15.23 33.29
CA ALA A 274 3.13 -15.46 34.40
C ALA A 274 3.30 -14.45 35.53
N GLU A 275 4.54 -14.19 35.99
CA GLU A 275 4.80 -13.23 37.07
C GLU A 275 4.28 -11.83 36.72
N LYS A 276 4.60 -11.35 35.51
CA LYS A 276 4.21 -10.03 35.05
C LYS A 276 2.69 -9.92 34.93
N VAL A 277 2.03 -10.88 34.27
CA VAL A 277 0.59 -10.87 34.04
C VAL A 277 -0.17 -11.00 35.36
N MET A 278 0.23 -11.89 36.25
CA MET A 278 -0.42 -12.04 37.56
C MET A 278 -0.33 -10.78 38.41
N LYS A 279 0.81 -10.08 38.39
CA LYS A 279 0.98 -8.80 39.05
C LYS A 279 0.05 -7.72 38.49
N ILE A 280 -0.11 -7.68 37.16
CA ILE A 280 -1.04 -6.76 36.48
C ILE A 280 -2.50 -7.08 36.86
N GLY A 281 -2.83 -8.36 37.00
CA GLY A 281 -4.11 -8.83 37.56
C GLY A 281 -4.33 -8.54 39.04
N GLY A 282 -3.36 -7.93 39.73
CA GLY A 282 -3.45 -7.59 41.14
C GLY A 282 -3.19 -8.76 42.10
N PHE A 283 -2.52 -9.81 41.63
CA PHE A 283 -2.15 -10.97 42.46
C PHE A 283 -0.68 -10.94 42.86
N ASP A 284 -0.40 -10.76 44.15
CA ASP A 284 0.96 -10.79 44.71
C ASP A 284 1.46 -12.21 44.99
N SER A 285 0.59 -13.21 44.92
CA SER A 285 0.93 -14.62 45.12
C SER A 285 0.07 -15.51 44.22
N TYR A 286 0.66 -16.58 43.73
CA TYR A 286 0.01 -17.59 42.91
C TYR A 286 0.79 -18.91 43.01
N GLU A 287 0.15 -20.01 42.61
CA GLU A 287 0.74 -21.34 42.57
C GLU A 287 0.70 -21.87 41.13
N ILE A 288 1.83 -22.32 40.59
CA ILE A 288 1.85 -23.05 39.32
C ILE A 288 1.48 -24.50 39.62
N VAL A 289 0.34 -24.94 39.09
CA VAL A 289 -0.21 -26.29 39.33
C VAL A 289 0.49 -27.29 38.40
N GLU A 290 0.54 -26.96 37.11
CA GLU A 290 1.16 -27.77 36.05
C GLU A 290 1.70 -26.86 34.95
N THR A 291 2.67 -27.35 34.18
CA THR A 291 3.20 -26.70 32.97
C THR A 291 3.19 -27.67 31.80
N HIS A 292 2.88 -27.16 30.61
CA HIS A 292 2.80 -27.94 29.37
C HIS A 292 3.31 -27.13 28.19
N PRO A 293 3.91 -27.76 27.16
CA PRO A 293 4.27 -27.05 25.93
C PRO A 293 3.03 -26.59 25.18
N GLY A 294 3.09 -25.51 24.39
CA GLY A 294 1.93 -25.00 23.64
C GLY A 294 1.27 -26.05 22.74
N SER A 295 2.06 -26.95 22.14
CA SER A 295 1.58 -28.10 21.36
C SER A 295 0.61 -29.01 22.10
N PHE A 296 0.67 -29.05 23.44
CA PHE A 296 -0.25 -29.82 24.28
C PHE A 296 -1.69 -29.33 24.15
N PHE A 297 -1.90 -28.01 24.00
CA PHE A 297 -3.23 -27.40 23.98
C PHE A 297 -3.85 -27.38 22.58
N GLU A 298 -3.14 -27.84 21.55
CA GLU A 298 -3.62 -27.82 20.17
C GLU A 298 -5.00 -28.53 20.05
N ASN A 299 -5.91 -27.85 19.36
CA ASN A 299 -7.29 -28.28 19.06
C ASN A 299 -8.26 -28.32 20.24
N MET A 300 -7.84 -27.93 21.45
CA MET A 300 -8.79 -27.64 22.52
C MET A 300 -9.72 -26.49 22.13
N LEU A 301 -10.82 -26.32 22.86
CA LEU A 301 -11.77 -25.23 22.66
C LEU A 301 -11.90 -24.37 23.91
N ALA A 302 -12.00 -23.06 23.72
CA ALA A 302 -12.35 -22.10 24.75
C ALA A 302 -13.62 -21.33 24.36
N ASP A 303 -14.50 -21.07 25.32
CA ASP A 303 -15.68 -20.23 25.08
C ASP A 303 -15.27 -18.78 24.84
N HIS A 304 -15.93 -18.15 23.88
CA HIS A 304 -15.76 -16.72 23.65
C HIS A 304 -16.38 -15.93 24.81
N PRO A 305 -15.70 -14.88 25.34
CA PRO A 305 -16.07 -14.24 26.60
C PRO A 305 -17.48 -13.63 26.64
N PHE A 306 -18.04 -13.23 25.49
CA PHE A 306 -19.34 -12.56 25.43
C PHE A 306 -20.17 -12.86 24.18
N LEU A 307 -19.75 -13.81 23.33
CA LEU A 307 -20.53 -14.25 22.16
C LEU A 307 -20.76 -15.75 22.25
N PRO A 308 -21.91 -16.28 21.78
CA PRO A 308 -22.22 -17.71 21.87
C PRO A 308 -21.46 -18.52 20.81
N LYS A 309 -20.13 -18.56 20.91
CA LYS A 309 -19.22 -19.29 20.01
C LYS A 309 -17.98 -19.76 20.76
N THR A 310 -17.27 -20.72 20.18
CA THR A 310 -16.00 -21.24 20.70
C THR A 310 -14.82 -20.76 19.86
N SER A 311 -13.65 -20.74 20.48
CA SER A 311 -12.36 -20.37 19.89
C SER A 311 -11.44 -21.58 19.98
N ARG A 312 -10.86 -21.99 18.85
CA ARG A 312 -9.97 -23.17 18.80
C ARG A 312 -8.54 -22.78 19.18
N LEU A 313 -7.90 -23.61 20.00
CA LEU A 313 -6.49 -23.45 20.33
C LEU A 313 -5.65 -23.91 19.13
N VAL A 314 -4.79 -23.04 18.62
CA VAL A 314 -3.95 -23.26 17.43
C VAL A 314 -2.49 -22.96 17.72
N LEU A 315 -1.58 -23.51 16.91
CA LEU A 315 -0.15 -23.28 17.07
C LEU A 315 0.33 -22.18 16.13
N ALA A 316 1.23 -21.30 16.57
CA ALA A 316 1.83 -20.31 15.68
C ALA A 316 3.20 -19.84 16.17
N ASP A 317 4.17 -19.80 15.25
CA ASP A 317 5.57 -19.48 15.55
C ASP A 317 5.82 -17.97 15.74
N TYR A 318 4.86 -17.12 15.35
CA TYR A 318 4.94 -15.67 15.54
C TYR A 318 4.63 -15.23 16.98
N VAL A 319 4.14 -16.14 17.83
CA VAL A 319 3.81 -15.83 19.22
C VAL A 319 5.09 -15.69 20.03
N THR A 320 5.32 -14.51 20.59
CA THR A 320 6.54 -14.19 21.35
C THR A 320 6.30 -14.22 22.86
N MET A 321 7.39 -14.42 23.63
CA MET A 321 7.38 -14.48 25.09
C MET A 321 7.79 -13.14 25.75
N ASP A 322 7.80 -12.03 25.00
CA ASP A 322 8.24 -10.71 25.44
C ASP A 322 7.08 -9.76 25.78
N SER A 323 5.89 -10.04 25.27
CA SER A 323 4.72 -9.17 25.36
C SER A 323 3.40 -9.95 25.51
N GLY A 324 2.40 -9.29 26.10
CA GLY A 324 1.10 -9.89 26.40
C GLY A 324 1.17 -11.03 27.40
N THR A 325 0.52 -12.15 27.06
CA THR A 325 0.37 -13.34 27.92
C THR A 325 0.95 -14.61 27.30
N GLY A 326 1.48 -14.53 26.08
CA GLY A 326 1.81 -15.70 25.26
C GLY A 326 0.60 -16.44 24.69
N CYS A 327 -0.63 -16.02 25.01
CA CYS A 327 -1.87 -16.49 24.39
C CYS A 327 -2.42 -15.37 23.49
N VAL A 328 -2.28 -15.51 22.18
CA VAL A 328 -2.66 -14.45 21.24
C VAL A 328 -4.05 -14.72 20.71
N HIS A 329 -4.99 -13.78 20.90
CA HIS A 329 -6.30 -13.91 20.26
C HIS A 329 -6.13 -13.79 18.74
N THR A 330 -6.78 -14.65 17.98
CA THR A 330 -6.62 -14.73 16.52
C THR A 330 -7.96 -14.40 15.84
N ALA A 331 -7.97 -13.31 15.06
CA ALA A 331 -9.12 -12.85 14.30
C ALA A 331 -8.72 -12.70 12.82
N PRO A 332 -8.94 -13.72 11.96
CA PRO A 332 -8.35 -13.77 10.62
C PRO A 332 -8.84 -12.67 9.67
N GLY A 333 -9.94 -11.99 9.99
CA GLY A 333 -10.40 -10.82 9.24
C GLY A 333 -9.54 -9.58 9.47
N PHE A 334 -8.69 -9.54 10.50
CA PHE A 334 -8.02 -8.33 10.99
C PHE A 334 -6.51 -8.47 11.22
N GLY A 335 -5.89 -9.57 10.81
CA GLY A 335 -4.45 -9.78 10.92
C GLY A 335 -3.90 -10.68 9.83
N ALA A 336 -2.76 -10.33 9.25
CA ALA A 336 -2.15 -11.13 8.18
C ALA A 336 -1.68 -12.51 8.69
N ASP A 337 -0.97 -12.54 9.82
CA ASP A 337 -0.51 -13.80 10.44
C ASP A 337 -1.68 -14.64 10.97
N ASP A 338 -2.71 -13.97 11.51
CA ASP A 338 -3.96 -14.59 11.92
C ASP A 338 -4.65 -15.28 10.73
N TYR A 339 -4.73 -14.60 9.59
CA TYR A 339 -5.30 -15.15 8.36
C TYR A 339 -4.52 -16.38 7.88
N VAL A 340 -3.19 -16.31 7.83
CA VAL A 340 -2.34 -17.45 7.42
C VAL A 340 -2.55 -18.64 8.35
N THR A 341 -2.60 -18.40 9.66
CA THR A 341 -2.79 -19.44 10.67
C THR A 341 -4.17 -20.07 10.58
N CYS A 342 -5.23 -19.28 10.58
CA CYS A 342 -6.60 -19.77 10.44
C CYS A 342 -6.82 -20.53 9.13
N LYS A 343 -6.22 -20.08 8.03
CA LYS A 343 -6.25 -20.78 6.74
C LYS A 343 -5.59 -22.16 6.83
N ARG A 344 -4.46 -22.28 7.54
CA ARG A 344 -3.78 -23.57 7.77
C ARG A 344 -4.68 -24.57 8.52
N TYR A 345 -5.52 -24.09 9.43
CA TYR A 345 -6.49 -24.91 10.18
C TYR A 345 -7.85 -25.07 9.48
N GLY A 346 -8.02 -24.52 8.26
CA GLY A 346 -9.26 -24.64 7.49
C GLY A 346 -10.45 -23.87 8.09
N MET A 347 -10.18 -22.75 8.77
CA MET A 347 -11.22 -21.91 9.38
C MET A 347 -11.82 -20.94 8.36
N ASP A 348 -13.15 -20.82 8.38
CA ASP A 348 -13.85 -19.82 7.59
C ASP A 348 -13.58 -18.41 8.12
N MET A 349 -13.21 -17.51 7.23
CA MET A 349 -12.90 -16.14 7.61
C MET A 349 -14.16 -15.34 7.92
N VAL A 350 -14.08 -14.55 9.00
CA VAL A 350 -15.13 -13.64 9.43
C VAL A 350 -14.60 -12.22 9.47
N VAL A 351 -15.39 -11.27 8.95
CA VAL A 351 -15.08 -9.85 8.96
C VAL A 351 -16.24 -9.09 9.62
N PRO A 352 -16.24 -8.90 10.95
CA PRO A 352 -17.34 -8.27 11.67
C PRO A 352 -17.34 -6.73 11.61
N VAL A 353 -16.69 -6.14 10.61
CA VAL A 353 -16.61 -4.70 10.38
C VAL A 353 -16.81 -4.40 8.89
N ASP A 354 -17.60 -3.39 8.57
CA ASP A 354 -17.90 -2.94 7.21
C ASP A 354 -16.85 -1.95 6.65
N ASP A 355 -17.09 -1.42 5.46
CA ASP A 355 -16.18 -0.50 4.76
C ASP A 355 -15.98 0.84 5.51
N GLN A 356 -16.94 1.23 6.37
CA GLN A 356 -16.90 2.47 7.14
C GLN A 356 -16.30 2.28 8.54
N GLY A 357 -15.79 1.09 8.85
CA GLY A 357 -15.27 0.79 10.18
C GLY A 357 -16.38 0.60 11.21
N LYS A 358 -17.60 0.23 10.79
CA LYS A 358 -18.71 -0.07 11.69
C LYS A 358 -18.92 -1.56 11.81
N HIS A 359 -19.31 -2.01 13.00
CA HIS A 359 -19.60 -3.40 13.24
C HIS A 359 -20.81 -3.90 12.44
N THR A 360 -20.67 -5.08 11.84
CA THR A 360 -21.78 -5.77 11.14
C THR A 360 -22.66 -6.55 12.12
N ALA A 361 -23.78 -7.10 11.63
CA ALA A 361 -24.65 -8.00 12.40
C ALA A 361 -23.90 -9.17 13.07
N TYR A 362 -22.75 -9.59 12.54
CA TYR A 362 -21.92 -10.63 13.16
C TYR A 362 -21.45 -10.25 14.57
N ALA A 363 -21.21 -8.96 14.83
CA ALA A 363 -20.78 -8.48 16.16
C ALA A 363 -21.94 -8.44 17.19
N GLY A 364 -23.16 -8.83 16.81
CA GLY A 364 -24.31 -8.86 17.70
C GLY A 364 -24.67 -7.47 18.20
N LYS A 365 -24.65 -7.26 19.53
CA LYS A 365 -25.09 -6.00 20.15
C LYS A 365 -24.25 -4.76 19.80
N TYR A 366 -23.08 -4.95 19.19
CA TYR A 366 -22.21 -3.84 18.76
C TYR A 366 -22.53 -3.36 17.34
N GLU A 367 -23.46 -4.01 16.63
CA GLU A 367 -23.84 -3.67 15.25
C GLU A 367 -24.11 -2.16 15.08
N GLY A 368 -23.52 -1.57 14.05
CA GLY A 368 -23.64 -0.16 13.70
C GLY A 368 -22.69 0.79 14.44
N MET A 369 -22.06 0.36 15.55
CA MET A 369 -21.04 1.16 16.24
C MET A 369 -19.73 1.16 15.45
N THR A 370 -19.03 2.30 15.44
CA THR A 370 -17.65 2.35 14.91
C THR A 370 -16.68 1.59 15.82
N THR A 371 -15.52 1.18 15.30
CA THR A 371 -14.48 0.50 16.08
C THR A 371 -14.10 1.29 17.34
N ASP A 372 -13.96 2.62 17.23
CA ASP A 372 -13.63 3.50 18.36
C ASP A 372 -14.76 3.59 19.40
N GLU A 373 -16.01 3.69 18.96
CA GLU A 373 -17.19 3.71 19.85
C GLU A 373 -17.40 2.37 20.57
N SER A 374 -17.05 1.26 19.91
CA SER A 374 -17.24 -0.08 20.46
C SER A 374 -16.24 -0.43 21.58
N ASN A 375 -15.00 0.07 21.51
CA ASN A 375 -13.94 -0.24 22.49
C ASN A 375 -14.38 -0.04 23.96
N PRO A 376 -14.91 1.13 24.38
CA PRO A 376 -15.35 1.33 25.77
C PRO A 376 -16.58 0.48 26.14
N VAL A 377 -17.46 0.17 25.17
CA VAL A 377 -18.65 -0.65 25.41
C VAL A 377 -18.25 -2.11 25.66
N ILE A 378 -17.41 -2.67 24.79
CA ILE A 378 -16.88 -4.04 24.95
C ILE A 378 -16.08 -4.14 26.25
N LEU A 379 -15.28 -3.13 26.59
CA LEU A 379 -14.56 -3.08 27.87
C LEU A 379 -15.51 -3.14 29.07
N GLN A 380 -16.59 -2.37 29.05
CA GLN A 380 -17.58 -2.39 30.12
C GLN A 380 -18.29 -3.73 30.22
N ASP A 381 -18.64 -4.34 29.09
CA ASP A 381 -19.26 -5.66 29.06
C ASP A 381 -18.36 -6.74 29.67
N MET A 382 -17.05 -6.69 29.39
CA MET A 382 -16.08 -7.61 29.99
C MET A 382 -15.95 -7.42 31.50
N LYS A 383 -16.14 -6.19 32.01
CA LYS A 383 -16.20 -5.93 33.46
C LYS A 383 -17.48 -6.50 34.06
N ASP A 384 -18.62 -6.24 33.44
CA ASP A 384 -19.94 -6.60 33.94
C ASP A 384 -20.15 -8.12 33.97
N ASN A 385 -19.62 -8.85 32.98
CA ASN A 385 -19.69 -10.31 32.91
C ASN A 385 -18.53 -11.03 33.63
N GLY A 386 -17.58 -10.28 34.20
CA GLY A 386 -16.43 -10.83 34.94
C GLY A 386 -15.38 -11.54 34.07
N THR A 387 -15.34 -11.30 32.76
CA THR A 387 -14.33 -11.87 31.85
C THR A 387 -13.08 -11.01 31.71
N LEU A 388 -13.11 -9.74 32.13
CA LEU A 388 -11.91 -8.91 32.20
C LEU A 388 -10.99 -9.41 33.32
N PHE A 389 -9.76 -9.78 32.98
CA PHE A 389 -8.71 -10.10 33.95
C PHE A 389 -8.03 -8.83 34.46
N ALA A 390 -7.61 -7.96 33.55
CA ALA A 390 -6.98 -6.68 33.85
C ALA A 390 -7.07 -5.72 32.65
N SER A 391 -6.77 -4.44 32.87
CA SER A 391 -6.62 -3.45 31.80
C SER A 391 -5.54 -2.44 32.17
N GLU A 392 -4.76 -1.99 31.19
CA GLU A 392 -3.71 -0.98 31.36
C GLU A 392 -3.82 0.07 30.24
N ASP A 393 -3.42 1.30 30.52
CA ASP A 393 -3.27 2.34 29.50
C ASP A 393 -1.81 2.40 29.06
N ILE A 394 -1.57 2.27 27.76
CA ILE A 394 -0.24 2.29 27.15
C ILE A 394 -0.20 3.31 26.01
N VAL A 395 1.02 3.64 25.58
CA VAL A 395 1.26 4.39 24.35
C VAL A 395 2.16 3.54 23.48
N HIS A 396 1.74 3.29 22.23
CA HIS A 396 2.52 2.51 21.29
C HIS A 396 2.36 3.06 19.87
N SER A 397 3.29 2.67 19.00
CA SER A 397 3.26 3.07 17.59
C SER A 397 2.13 2.34 16.86
N TYR A 398 1.21 3.10 16.28
CA TYR A 398 0.05 2.58 15.55
C TYR A 398 0.02 3.12 14.11
N PRO A 399 -0.36 2.30 13.13
CA PRO A 399 -0.40 2.72 11.73
C PRO A 399 -1.56 3.70 11.45
N HIS A 400 -1.25 4.71 10.66
CA HIS A 400 -2.14 5.77 10.22
C HIS A 400 -2.08 5.90 8.71
N CYS A 401 -3.20 6.34 8.12
CA CYS A 401 -3.22 6.71 6.72
C CYS A 401 -2.30 7.91 6.54
N TRP A 402 -1.30 7.80 5.67
CA TRP A 402 -0.35 8.88 5.39
C TRP A 402 -1.02 10.18 4.94
N ARG A 403 -2.27 10.12 4.49
CA ARG A 403 -2.97 11.28 3.95
C ARG A 403 -3.95 11.92 4.92
N CYS A 404 -4.97 11.19 5.36
CA CYS A 404 -5.96 11.74 6.29
C CYS A 404 -5.46 11.78 7.74
N LYS A 405 -4.32 11.15 8.03
CA LYS A 405 -3.67 11.09 9.35
C LYS A 405 -4.58 10.47 10.43
N LYS A 406 -5.56 9.65 10.02
CA LYS A 406 -6.43 8.88 10.91
C LYS A 406 -5.89 7.46 11.08
N PRO A 407 -6.18 6.80 12.22
CA PRO A 407 -5.85 5.40 12.42
C PRO A 407 -6.46 4.52 11.34
N ILE A 408 -5.73 3.50 10.92
CA ILE A 408 -6.22 2.49 9.97
C ILE A 408 -6.52 1.18 10.69
N ILE A 409 -7.25 0.31 10.03
CA ILE A 409 -7.51 -1.04 10.50
C ILE A 409 -6.96 -2.03 9.47
N PHE A 410 -6.57 -3.21 9.94
CA PHE A 410 -6.47 -4.35 9.04
C PHE A 410 -7.88 -4.90 8.84
N ARG A 411 -8.28 -5.15 7.60
CA ARG A 411 -9.59 -5.73 7.28
C ARG A 411 -9.51 -6.59 6.04
N ALA A 412 -10.09 -7.78 6.10
CA ALA A 412 -10.18 -8.65 4.94
C ALA A 412 -11.25 -8.16 3.95
N THR A 413 -10.82 -7.93 2.71
CA THR A 413 -11.69 -7.44 1.63
C THR A 413 -11.39 -8.18 0.33
N PRO A 414 -12.39 -8.43 -0.54
CA PRO A 414 -12.12 -8.96 -1.87
C PRO A 414 -11.32 -7.93 -2.65
N GLN A 415 -10.06 -8.22 -2.94
CA GLN A 415 -9.14 -7.31 -3.62
C GLN A 415 -8.37 -8.07 -4.70
N TRP A 416 -7.81 -7.31 -5.64
CA TRP A 416 -6.86 -7.78 -6.63
C TRP A 416 -5.44 -7.69 -6.07
N PHE A 417 -4.69 -8.76 -6.24
CA PHE A 417 -3.32 -8.89 -5.77
C PHE A 417 -2.40 -9.26 -6.93
N CYS A 418 -1.18 -8.74 -6.89
CA CYS A 418 -0.04 -9.24 -7.63
C CYS A 418 0.81 -10.13 -6.71
N SER A 419 0.99 -11.39 -7.11
CA SER A 419 1.74 -12.39 -6.34
C SER A 419 3.24 -12.14 -6.46
N VAL A 420 3.79 -11.37 -5.52
CA VAL A 420 5.23 -11.10 -5.44
C VAL A 420 6.01 -12.40 -5.26
N ASP A 421 5.44 -13.36 -4.53
CA ASP A 421 6.06 -14.66 -4.29
C ASP A 421 6.34 -15.43 -5.59
N SER A 422 5.49 -15.27 -6.61
CA SER A 422 5.60 -15.99 -7.88
C SER A 422 6.78 -15.56 -8.77
N PHE A 423 7.40 -14.40 -8.49
CA PHE A 423 8.56 -13.87 -9.24
C PHE A 423 9.65 -13.30 -8.32
N LYS A 424 9.64 -13.70 -7.04
CA LYS A 424 10.51 -13.15 -6.00
C LYS A 424 11.98 -13.44 -6.28
N ASP A 425 12.29 -14.67 -6.68
CA ASP A 425 13.66 -15.11 -6.98
C ASP A 425 14.20 -14.39 -8.22
N GLU A 426 13.38 -14.20 -9.25
CA GLU A 426 13.73 -13.43 -10.45
C GLU A 426 13.99 -11.95 -10.12
N ALA A 427 13.15 -11.34 -9.29
CA ALA A 427 13.34 -9.94 -8.86
C ALA A 427 14.63 -9.76 -8.03
N ILE A 428 14.94 -10.73 -7.16
CA ILE A 428 16.17 -10.75 -6.38
C ILE A 428 17.40 -10.94 -7.29
N ALA A 429 17.29 -11.83 -8.29
CA ALA A 429 18.35 -12.03 -9.27
C ALA A 429 18.59 -10.77 -10.10
N ALA A 430 17.53 -10.07 -10.54
CA ALA A 430 17.66 -8.81 -11.26
C ALA A 430 18.39 -7.72 -10.45
N CYS A 431 18.24 -7.72 -9.12
CA CYS A 431 19.00 -6.80 -8.25
C CYS A 431 20.51 -7.02 -8.28
N GLU A 432 20.99 -8.22 -8.66
CA GLU A 432 22.42 -8.52 -8.80
C GLU A 432 23.04 -7.86 -10.03
N ASP A 433 22.26 -7.72 -11.10
CA ASP A 433 22.69 -7.15 -12.38
C ASP A 433 22.64 -5.62 -12.41
N VAL A 434 22.03 -5.01 -11.39
CA VAL A 434 21.95 -3.55 -11.24
C VAL A 434 23.15 -3.01 -10.45
N ARG A 435 23.76 -1.94 -10.96
CA ARG A 435 24.77 -1.18 -10.20
C ARG A 435 24.10 -0.20 -9.24
N TRP A 436 24.20 -0.49 -7.95
CA TRP A 436 23.66 0.36 -6.87
C TRP A 436 24.65 1.43 -6.42
N VAL A 437 24.17 2.67 -6.31
CA VAL A 437 24.93 3.79 -5.75
C VAL A 437 24.03 4.54 -4.77
N PRO A 438 24.32 4.53 -3.46
CA PRO A 438 25.41 3.79 -2.79
C PRO A 438 25.20 2.27 -2.78
N ALA A 439 26.27 1.50 -2.57
CA ALA A 439 26.27 0.04 -2.69
C ALA A 439 25.29 -0.68 -1.75
N TRP A 440 25.04 -0.12 -0.55
CA TRP A 440 24.06 -0.68 0.40
C TRP A 440 22.63 -0.67 -0.13
N GLY A 441 22.34 0.10 -1.19
CA GLY A 441 21.03 0.13 -1.84
C GLY A 441 20.56 -1.25 -2.27
N LYS A 442 21.50 -2.10 -2.70
CA LYS A 442 21.24 -3.49 -3.06
C LYS A 442 20.61 -4.28 -1.91
N ASP A 443 21.24 -4.27 -0.75
CA ASP A 443 20.79 -5.03 0.42
C ASP A 443 19.43 -4.51 0.91
N ARG A 444 19.22 -3.19 0.84
CA ARG A 444 17.93 -2.58 1.15
C ARG A 444 16.83 -3.07 0.20
N MET A 445 17.05 -3.05 -1.11
CA MET A 445 16.05 -3.53 -2.08
C MET A 445 15.78 -5.03 -1.90
N ARG A 446 16.82 -5.83 -1.71
CA ARG A 446 16.69 -7.28 -1.47
C ARG A 446 15.87 -7.59 -0.22
N SER A 447 16.13 -6.93 0.91
CA SER A 447 15.32 -7.09 2.14
C SER A 447 13.87 -6.70 1.90
N MET A 448 13.61 -5.57 1.23
CA MET A 448 12.24 -5.15 0.90
C MET A 448 11.52 -6.19 0.01
N ILE A 449 12.20 -6.82 -0.97
CA ILE A 449 11.59 -7.87 -1.83
C ILE A 449 11.33 -9.17 -1.05
N LEU A 450 12.27 -9.57 -0.18
CA LEU A 450 12.16 -10.80 0.61
C LEU A 450 11.02 -10.76 1.62
N GLU A 451 10.86 -9.62 2.29
CA GLU A 451 9.85 -9.41 3.33
C GLU A 451 8.46 -9.10 2.74
N ARG A 452 8.39 -8.72 1.46
CA ARG A 452 7.13 -8.29 0.83
C ARG A 452 6.18 -9.47 0.62
N THR A 453 4.96 -9.25 1.09
CA THR A 453 3.80 -10.09 0.80
C THR A 453 3.15 -9.67 -0.53
N ASP A 454 2.09 -10.36 -0.96
CA ASP A 454 1.42 -10.03 -2.21
C ASP A 454 0.96 -8.56 -2.25
N TRP A 455 1.23 -7.89 -3.35
CA TRP A 455 0.91 -6.47 -3.52
C TRP A 455 -0.58 -6.31 -3.84
N CYS A 456 -1.33 -5.65 -2.95
CA CYS A 456 -2.71 -5.23 -3.22
C CYS A 456 -2.73 -4.12 -4.27
N ILE A 457 -3.18 -4.44 -5.49
CA ILE A 457 -3.16 -3.54 -6.65
C ILE A 457 -4.51 -2.86 -6.91
N SER A 458 -5.59 -3.25 -6.22
CA SER A 458 -6.90 -2.59 -6.37
C SER A 458 -7.11 -1.47 -5.36
N ARG A 459 -7.89 -0.48 -5.77
CA ARG A 459 -8.35 0.66 -4.97
C ARG A 459 -9.82 0.96 -5.27
N GLN A 460 -10.60 1.23 -4.22
CA GLN A 460 -12.01 1.58 -4.33
C GLN A 460 -12.17 3.08 -4.61
N ARG A 461 -11.70 3.52 -5.79
CA ARG A 461 -11.53 4.93 -6.14
C ARG A 461 -12.23 5.29 -7.44
N ARG A 462 -12.39 6.59 -7.69
CA ARG A 462 -13.00 7.11 -8.93
C ARG A 462 -11.96 7.60 -9.91
N TRP A 463 -10.79 8.04 -9.45
CA TRP A 463 -9.68 8.57 -10.24
C TRP A 463 -8.46 7.65 -10.19
N GLY A 464 -8.15 7.05 -11.34
CA GLY A 464 -7.15 6.01 -11.53
C GLY A 464 -7.52 5.13 -12.72
N LEU A 465 -6.57 4.32 -13.19
CA LEU A 465 -6.83 3.40 -14.30
C LEU A 465 -7.79 2.28 -13.85
N PRO A 466 -8.92 2.03 -14.51
CA PRO A 466 -9.82 0.94 -14.13
C PRO A 466 -9.17 -0.43 -14.30
N ILE A 467 -9.44 -1.37 -13.40
CA ILE A 467 -9.00 -2.76 -13.57
C ILE A 467 -9.77 -3.37 -14.76
N PRO A 468 -9.10 -3.82 -15.84
CA PRO A 468 -9.73 -4.22 -17.09
C PRO A 468 -10.29 -5.66 -17.03
N VAL A 469 -11.11 -5.95 -16.02
CA VAL A 469 -11.70 -7.26 -15.76
C VAL A 469 -13.23 -7.20 -15.86
N PHE A 470 -13.81 -8.22 -16.48
CA PHE A 470 -15.24 -8.42 -16.56
C PHE A 470 -15.70 -9.57 -15.66
N TYR A 471 -16.96 -9.59 -15.25
CA TYR A 471 -17.58 -10.68 -14.50
C TYR A 471 -18.71 -11.29 -15.30
N CYS A 472 -18.69 -12.60 -15.49
CA CYS A 472 -19.77 -13.28 -16.20
C CYS A 472 -21.05 -13.31 -15.33
N LYS A 473 -22.18 -12.83 -15.86
CA LYS A 473 -23.47 -12.80 -15.13
C LYS A 473 -24.02 -14.19 -14.79
N ASP A 474 -23.63 -15.23 -15.55
CA ASP A 474 -24.09 -16.61 -15.29
C ASP A 474 -23.31 -17.32 -14.19
N CYS A 475 -21.97 -17.25 -14.23
CA CYS A 475 -21.11 -18.06 -13.35
C CYS A 475 -20.33 -17.23 -12.32
N GLY A 476 -20.41 -15.90 -12.38
CA GLY A 476 -19.75 -14.98 -11.46
C GLY A 476 -18.22 -14.92 -11.57
N LYS A 477 -17.61 -15.72 -12.46
CA LYS A 477 -16.15 -15.78 -12.59
C LYS A 477 -15.58 -14.54 -13.27
N PRO A 478 -14.38 -14.08 -12.85
CA PRO A 478 -13.66 -13.02 -13.53
C PRO A 478 -13.22 -13.49 -14.93
N VAL A 479 -13.31 -12.59 -15.90
CA VAL A 479 -12.98 -12.77 -17.30
C VAL A 479 -11.96 -11.71 -17.69
N CYS A 480 -10.76 -12.18 -17.97
CA CYS A 480 -9.62 -11.38 -18.43
C CYS A 480 -8.85 -12.25 -19.44
N THR A 481 -9.17 -12.04 -20.71
CA THR A 481 -8.65 -12.79 -21.87
C THR A 481 -7.83 -11.85 -22.75
N PRO A 482 -6.91 -12.36 -23.60
CA PRO A 482 -6.21 -11.52 -24.56
C PRO A 482 -7.15 -10.62 -25.38
N GLU A 483 -8.28 -11.18 -25.84
CA GLU A 483 -9.26 -10.47 -26.65
C GLU A 483 -10.00 -9.39 -25.86
N SER A 484 -10.35 -9.65 -24.59
CA SER A 484 -11.00 -8.64 -23.75
C SER A 484 -10.04 -7.52 -23.34
N ILE A 485 -8.77 -7.85 -23.07
CA ILE A 485 -7.73 -6.87 -22.73
C ILE A 485 -7.46 -5.95 -23.91
N GLU A 486 -7.28 -6.50 -25.11
CA GLU A 486 -7.01 -5.67 -26.28
C GLU A 486 -8.20 -4.78 -26.62
N ALA A 487 -9.44 -5.28 -26.49
CA ALA A 487 -10.63 -4.45 -26.69
C ALA A 487 -10.71 -3.25 -25.71
N VAL A 488 -10.27 -3.43 -24.46
CA VAL A 488 -10.18 -2.33 -23.48
C VAL A 488 -9.03 -1.39 -23.82
N ALA A 489 -7.86 -1.90 -24.19
CA ALA A 489 -6.71 -1.10 -24.57
C ALA A 489 -7.01 -0.21 -25.79
N GLU A 490 -7.58 -0.76 -26.86
CA GLU A 490 -8.00 -0.01 -28.05
C GLU A 490 -9.06 1.07 -27.73
N LEU A 491 -9.98 0.75 -26.81
CA LEU A 491 -10.96 1.72 -26.33
C LEU A 491 -10.29 2.88 -25.60
N PHE A 492 -9.37 2.59 -24.69
CA PHE A 492 -8.67 3.62 -23.91
C PHE A 492 -7.78 4.47 -24.81
N GLU A 493 -7.09 3.87 -25.77
CA GLU A 493 -6.26 4.61 -26.73
C GLU A 493 -7.08 5.61 -27.57
N LYS A 494 -8.33 5.28 -27.87
CA LYS A 494 -9.22 6.10 -28.70
C LYS A 494 -10.04 7.12 -27.92
N GLU A 495 -10.56 6.74 -26.75
CA GLU A 495 -11.58 7.51 -26.00
C GLU A 495 -11.15 7.86 -24.57
N GLY A 496 -9.99 7.39 -24.12
CA GLY A 496 -9.51 7.51 -22.75
C GLY A 496 -10.22 6.57 -21.76
N SER A 497 -9.67 6.43 -20.56
CA SER A 497 -10.20 5.56 -19.50
C SER A 497 -11.60 5.94 -18.98
N ASN A 498 -12.08 7.18 -19.23
CA ASN A 498 -13.47 7.56 -18.93
C ASN A 498 -14.48 6.67 -19.67
N ALA A 499 -14.13 6.17 -20.85
CA ALA A 499 -14.97 5.27 -21.63
C ALA A 499 -15.31 3.97 -20.87
N TRP A 500 -14.46 3.52 -19.94
CA TRP A 500 -14.79 2.39 -19.05
C TRP A 500 -16.01 2.67 -18.21
N PHE A 501 -16.22 3.90 -17.74
CA PHE A 501 -17.32 4.25 -16.85
C PHE A 501 -18.59 4.62 -17.64
N ASP A 502 -18.42 5.15 -18.84
CA ASP A 502 -19.51 5.68 -19.66
C ASP A 502 -20.17 4.63 -20.58
N ARG A 503 -19.49 3.49 -20.86
CA ARG A 503 -19.99 2.42 -21.75
C ARG A 503 -20.40 1.17 -20.99
N ASP A 504 -21.37 0.43 -21.48
CA ASP A 504 -21.71 -0.89 -20.92
C ASP A 504 -20.70 -1.96 -21.35
N ALA A 505 -20.56 -3.04 -20.57
CA ALA A 505 -19.63 -4.13 -20.90
C ALA A 505 -19.85 -4.72 -22.30
N ALA A 506 -21.10 -4.73 -22.77
CA ALA A 506 -21.47 -5.24 -24.10
C ALA A 506 -20.97 -4.35 -25.26
N ASP A 507 -20.72 -3.07 -24.99
CA ASP A 507 -20.20 -2.11 -25.98
C ASP A 507 -18.67 -2.13 -26.06
N ILE A 508 -18.01 -2.65 -25.03
CA ILE A 508 -16.54 -2.77 -24.94
C ILE A 508 -16.09 -4.13 -25.47
N LEU A 509 -16.74 -5.21 -25.04
CA LEU A 509 -16.35 -6.56 -25.44
C LEU A 509 -16.62 -6.83 -26.93
N PRO A 510 -15.83 -7.71 -27.57
CA PRO A 510 -16.06 -8.10 -28.96
C PRO A 510 -17.49 -8.62 -29.20
N LYS A 511 -18.03 -8.36 -30.40
CA LYS A 511 -19.38 -8.83 -30.75
C LYS A 511 -19.46 -10.36 -30.68
N GLY A 512 -20.45 -10.86 -29.94
CA GLY A 512 -20.65 -12.29 -29.75
C GLY A 512 -19.69 -12.92 -28.73
N PHE A 513 -19.00 -12.12 -27.91
CA PHE A 513 -18.12 -12.63 -26.87
C PHE A 513 -18.86 -13.56 -25.89
N THR A 514 -18.30 -14.75 -25.67
CA THR A 514 -18.82 -15.78 -24.76
C THR A 514 -17.87 -15.96 -23.59
N CYS A 515 -18.42 -16.26 -22.41
CA CYS A 515 -17.60 -16.50 -21.23
C CYS A 515 -16.67 -17.71 -21.43
N PRO A 516 -15.35 -17.57 -21.24
CA PRO A 516 -14.40 -18.68 -21.45
C PRO A 516 -14.59 -19.81 -20.42
N HIS A 517 -15.25 -19.54 -19.30
CA HIS A 517 -15.43 -20.52 -18.22
C HIS A 517 -16.70 -21.37 -18.35
N CYS A 518 -17.76 -20.84 -18.96
CA CYS A 518 -19.06 -21.54 -19.05
C CYS A 518 -19.68 -21.55 -20.44
N GLY A 519 -19.07 -20.90 -21.44
CA GLY A 519 -19.53 -20.84 -22.83
C GLY A 519 -20.79 -20.01 -23.07
N LYS A 520 -21.36 -19.37 -22.03
CA LYS A 520 -22.59 -18.58 -22.15
C LYS A 520 -22.31 -17.10 -22.44
N SER A 521 -23.34 -16.42 -22.93
CA SER A 521 -23.31 -14.99 -23.29
C SER A 521 -24.44 -14.20 -22.61
N ALA A 522 -24.87 -14.54 -21.39
CA ALA A 522 -25.96 -13.83 -20.70
C ALA A 522 -25.59 -12.40 -20.23
N GLY A 523 -24.43 -11.89 -20.65
CA GLY A 523 -23.92 -10.57 -20.33
C GLY A 523 -22.79 -10.61 -19.31
N PHE A 524 -22.16 -9.45 -19.16
CA PHE A 524 -21.00 -9.24 -18.31
C PHE A 524 -21.19 -7.97 -17.48
N ASP A 525 -20.71 -7.98 -16.24
CA ASP A 525 -20.50 -6.78 -15.43
C ASP A 525 -19.02 -6.40 -15.47
N LYS A 526 -18.70 -5.16 -15.09
CA LYS A 526 -17.32 -4.64 -15.07
C LYS A 526 -16.80 -4.61 -13.64
N GLU A 527 -15.50 -4.78 -13.48
CA GLU A 527 -14.82 -4.37 -12.25
C GLU A 527 -14.95 -2.85 -12.06
N THR A 528 -15.15 -2.45 -10.81
CA THR A 528 -15.33 -1.04 -10.42
C THR A 528 -14.10 -0.47 -9.73
N ASP A 529 -13.20 -1.33 -9.26
CA ASP A 529 -11.92 -0.93 -8.68
C ASP A 529 -10.98 -0.34 -9.74
N THR A 530 -10.14 0.60 -9.31
CA THR A 530 -9.01 1.12 -10.08
C THR A 530 -7.71 0.46 -9.63
N LEU A 531 -6.69 0.55 -10.45
CA LEU A 531 -5.33 0.19 -10.09
C LEU A 531 -4.75 1.18 -9.07
N ASP A 532 -3.79 0.68 -8.31
CA ASP A 532 -2.89 1.45 -7.45
C ASP A 532 -1.99 2.35 -8.31
N GLY A 533 -1.78 3.61 -7.92
CA GLY A 533 -0.92 4.54 -8.68
C GLY A 533 0.55 4.11 -8.73
N TRP A 534 0.98 3.21 -7.85
CA TRP A 534 2.27 2.54 -7.98
C TRP A 534 2.33 1.59 -9.18
N PHE A 535 1.21 1.07 -9.67
CA PHE A 535 1.13 0.30 -10.91
C PHE A 535 1.32 1.21 -12.12
N ASP A 536 0.68 2.38 -12.13
CA ASP A 536 0.84 3.40 -13.17
C ASP A 536 2.32 3.80 -13.29
N SER A 537 2.92 4.27 -12.19
CA SER A 537 4.32 4.70 -12.18
C SER A 537 5.30 3.54 -12.43
N GLY A 538 5.06 2.35 -11.88
CA GLY A 538 5.85 1.14 -12.12
C GLY A 538 5.83 0.71 -13.59
N SER A 539 4.72 0.94 -14.30
CA SER A 539 4.60 0.58 -15.72
C SER A 539 5.29 1.54 -16.69
N THR A 540 5.82 2.70 -16.23
CA THR A 540 6.39 3.75 -17.09
C THR A 540 7.54 3.28 -17.99
N HIS A 541 8.28 2.24 -17.61
CA HIS A 541 9.33 1.70 -18.48
C HIS A 541 8.77 0.99 -19.73
N PHE A 542 7.58 0.40 -19.64
CA PHE A 542 6.85 -0.14 -20.79
C PHE A 542 5.97 0.93 -21.44
N ALA A 543 5.18 1.64 -20.63
CA ALA A 543 4.12 2.56 -21.06
C ALA A 543 4.63 3.95 -21.46
N ALA A 544 5.90 4.28 -21.24
CA ALA A 544 6.53 5.47 -21.80
C ALA A 544 7.82 5.12 -22.55
N MET A 545 8.81 4.51 -21.87
CA MET A 545 10.14 4.34 -22.46
C MET A 545 10.16 3.42 -23.68
N GLU A 546 9.55 2.22 -23.59
CA GLU A 546 9.52 1.28 -24.71
C GLU A 546 8.56 1.72 -25.81
N ARG A 547 7.37 2.24 -25.46
CA ARG A 547 6.36 2.65 -26.44
C ARG A 547 6.77 3.87 -27.27
N ASP A 548 7.07 4.99 -26.60
CA ASP A 548 7.18 6.28 -27.28
C ASP A 548 8.62 6.77 -27.41
N GLN A 549 9.43 6.51 -26.39
CA GLN A 549 10.77 7.11 -26.30
C GLN A 549 11.81 6.29 -27.06
N GLY A 550 11.66 4.96 -27.12
CA GLY A 550 12.59 4.06 -27.82
C GLY A 550 13.94 3.88 -27.12
N PHE A 551 14.01 4.16 -25.80
CA PHE A 551 15.25 4.12 -25.02
C PHE A 551 15.22 3.12 -23.86
N TRP A 552 14.43 2.06 -24.00
CA TRP A 552 14.39 0.94 -23.05
C TRP A 552 15.44 -0.13 -23.41
N PRO A 553 16.19 -0.69 -22.43
CA PRO A 553 16.19 -0.36 -21.00
C PRO A 553 16.96 0.94 -20.68
N ALA A 554 16.55 1.62 -19.59
CA ALA A 554 17.25 2.83 -19.15
C ALA A 554 18.68 2.53 -18.67
N THR A 555 19.56 3.52 -18.77
CA THR A 555 20.91 3.44 -18.17
C THR A 555 20.89 3.73 -16.67
N MET A 556 19.96 4.59 -16.21
CA MET A 556 19.92 5.03 -14.81
C MET A 556 18.51 5.42 -14.36
N TYR A 557 18.20 5.05 -13.12
CA TYR A 557 17.09 5.55 -12.31
C TYR A 557 17.68 6.29 -11.11
N ILE A 558 17.12 7.43 -10.72
CA ILE A 558 17.60 8.20 -9.56
C ILE A 558 16.47 8.97 -8.88
N GLU A 559 16.15 8.59 -7.65
CA GLU A 559 15.10 9.18 -6.84
C GLU A 559 15.47 9.24 -5.34
N GLY A 560 14.53 9.69 -4.51
CA GLY A 560 14.66 9.70 -3.06
C GLY A 560 14.75 8.31 -2.42
N LEU A 561 15.18 8.28 -1.15
CA LEU A 561 15.35 7.05 -0.36
C LEU A 561 14.02 6.28 -0.13
N ASP A 562 12.93 7.01 -0.13
CA ASP A 562 11.56 6.52 -0.05
C ASP A 562 11.19 5.61 -1.22
N GLN A 563 11.79 5.80 -2.40
CA GLN A 563 11.44 5.03 -3.61
C GLN A 563 11.88 3.57 -3.61
N TYR A 564 12.69 3.13 -2.64
CA TYR A 564 12.93 1.70 -2.40
C TYR A 564 11.67 0.92 -1.99
N ARG A 565 10.64 1.62 -1.52
CA ARG A 565 9.30 1.08 -1.19
C ARG A 565 8.22 1.53 -2.18
N GLY A 566 8.61 2.25 -3.22
CA GLY A 566 7.71 2.85 -4.20
C GLY A 566 8.21 2.51 -5.60
N TRP A 567 8.56 3.52 -6.38
CA TRP A 567 8.82 3.40 -7.81
C TRP A 567 9.94 2.45 -8.23
N PHE A 568 10.98 2.26 -7.41
CA PHE A 568 12.04 1.29 -7.73
C PHE A 568 11.58 -0.17 -7.56
N GLN A 569 10.55 -0.38 -6.74
CA GLN A 569 10.08 -1.71 -6.35
C GLN A 569 8.86 -2.16 -7.15
N SER A 570 7.99 -1.22 -7.51
CA SER A 570 6.87 -1.42 -8.45
C SER A 570 7.39 -1.71 -9.85
#